data_AF-A0A2G3JEB4-F1
#
_entry.id   AF-A0A2G3JEB4-F1
#
_cell.length_a   1.000
_cell.length_b   1.000
_cell.length_c   1.000
_cell.angle_alpha   90.00
_cell.angle_beta   90.00
_cell.angle_gamma   90.00
#
_symmetry.space_group_name_H-M   'P 1'
#
loop_
_entity.id
_entity.type
_entity.pdbx_description
1 polymer ?
#
loop_
_entity_poly.entity_id
_entity_poly.type
_entity_poly.pdbx_seq_one_letter_code
_entity_poly.pdbx_strand_id
1 'polypeptide(L)'
;MDLIQKEILLAAVRVALQDQLSPEETIAVTLRSLDHEMMGPDGRSFNPARISGVGSAIYAAMFNYPVDLLDVPEEGYVWRAKIPKHRFSTPFEQLLTDGERMVELCRQKQKDRLSEQNHH
;
A
#
# COMPACT_ATOMS: atom_id res chain seq x y z
N MET A 1 -17.12 -8.18 -9.05
CA MET A 1 -15.69 -8.49 -9.16
C MET A 1 -15.13 -8.35 -7.76
N ASP A 2 -14.80 -9.47 -7.11
CA ASP A 2 -14.23 -9.44 -5.77
C ASP A 2 -12.87 -8.76 -5.87
N LEU A 3 -12.74 -7.59 -5.25
CA LEU A 3 -11.51 -6.81 -5.28
C LEU A 3 -10.48 -7.51 -4.38
N ILE A 4 -9.62 -8.34 -5.00
CA ILE A 4 -8.52 -9.10 -4.37
C ILE A 4 -7.48 -8.18 -3.66
N GLN A 5 -7.67 -6.85 -3.70
CA GLN A 5 -6.71 -5.87 -3.19
C GLN A 5 -6.54 -5.95 -1.68
N LYS A 6 -7.61 -6.22 -0.95
CA LYS A 6 -7.53 -6.47 0.49
C LYS A 6 -6.68 -7.71 0.77
N GLU A 7 -6.89 -8.78 0.02
CA GLU A 7 -6.17 -10.04 0.15
C GLU A 7 -4.69 -9.87 -0.21
N ILE A 8 -4.36 -9.09 -1.24
CA ILE A 8 -2.98 -8.74 -1.60
C ILE A 8 -2.31 -7.97 -0.47
N LEU A 9 -2.99 -6.93 0.06
CA LEU A 9 -2.47 -6.14 1.18
C LEU A 9 -2.17 -7.05 2.38
N LEU A 10 -3.13 -7.89 2.78
CA LEU A 10 -2.98 -8.79 3.92
C LEU A 10 -1.88 -9.84 3.68
N ALA A 11 -1.78 -10.39 2.47
CA ALA A 11 -0.76 -11.37 2.12
C ALA A 11 0.64 -10.75 2.12
N ALA A 12 0.81 -9.58 1.49
CA ALA A 12 2.10 -8.88 1.43
C ALA A 12 2.63 -8.57 2.84
N VAL A 13 1.78 -8.03 3.72
CA VAL A 13 2.15 -7.76 5.11
C VAL A 13 2.52 -9.05 5.85
N ARG A 14 1.72 -10.12 5.72
CA ARG A 14 2.00 -11.39 6.40
C ARG A 14 3.33 -11.99 5.96
N VAL A 15 3.61 -12.00 4.66
CA VAL A 15 4.87 -12.53 4.12
C VAL A 15 6.05 -11.69 4.61
N ALA A 16 5.96 -10.36 4.52
CA ALA A 16 7.02 -9.47 5.00
C ALA A 16 7.33 -9.64 6.50
N LEU A 17 6.29 -9.80 7.33
CA LEU A 17 6.46 -10.05 8.76
C LEU A 17 7.03 -11.45 9.05
N GLN A 18 6.65 -12.47 8.28
CA GLN A 18 7.22 -13.83 8.38
C GLN A 18 8.71 -13.83 8.03
N ASP A 19 9.10 -13.03 7.03
CA ASP A 19 10.48 -12.82 6.62
C ASP A 19 11.25 -11.86 7.54
N GLN A 20 10.62 -11.38 8.62
CA GLN A 20 11.21 -10.48 9.63
C GLN A 20 11.75 -9.18 9.04
N LEU A 21 11.12 -8.66 7.98
CA LEU A 21 11.45 -7.35 7.43
C LEU A 21 11.23 -6.25 8.46
N SER A 22 11.98 -5.16 8.33
CA SER A 22 11.74 -3.96 9.14
C SER A 22 10.32 -3.41 8.89
N PRO A 23 9.76 -2.59 9.79
CA PRO A 23 8.47 -1.95 9.55
C PRO A 23 8.43 -1.13 8.25
N GLU A 24 9.48 -0.38 7.96
CA GLU A 24 9.62 0.44 6.73
C GLU A 24 9.69 -0.46 5.48
N GLU A 25 10.45 -1.55 5.55
CA GLU A 25 10.54 -2.55 4.47
C GLU A 25 9.19 -3.24 4.24
N THR A 26 8.48 -3.61 5.31
CA THR A 26 7.14 -4.18 5.26
C THR A 26 6.16 -3.23 4.57
N ILE A 27 6.21 -1.94 4.92
CA ILE A 27 5.40 -0.90 4.28
C ILE A 27 5.76 -0.78 2.80
N ALA A 28 7.06 -0.72 2.46
CA ALA A 28 7.51 -0.58 1.09
C ALA A 28 7.09 -1.77 0.19
N VAL A 29 7.24 -3.00 0.66
CA VAL A 29 6.80 -4.22 -0.03
C VAL A 29 5.29 -4.22 -0.23
N THR A 30 4.53 -3.82 0.80
CA THR A 30 3.07 -3.75 0.74
C THR A 30 2.62 -2.70 -0.28
N LEU A 31 3.16 -1.49 -0.23
CA LEU A 31 2.88 -0.43 -1.20
C LEU A 31 3.22 -0.89 -2.61
N ARG A 32 4.36 -1.55 -2.81
CA ARG A 32 4.77 -2.01 -4.14
C ARG A 32 3.86 -3.11 -4.70
N SER A 33 3.33 -3.97 -3.83
CA SER A 33 2.38 -5.03 -4.19
C SER A 33 1.00 -4.49 -4.59
N LEU A 34 0.67 -3.26 -4.17
CA LEU A 34 -0.57 -2.57 -4.47
C LEU A 34 -0.43 -1.53 -5.60
N ASP A 35 0.79 -1.25 -6.05
CA ASP A 35 1.10 -0.18 -7.00
C ASP A 35 0.89 -0.63 -8.45
N HIS A 36 -0.38 -0.80 -8.81
CA HIS A 36 -0.83 -1.08 -10.17
C HIS A 36 -2.16 -0.38 -10.44
N GLU A 37 -2.36 0.04 -11.70
CA GLU A 37 -3.62 0.62 -12.16
C GLU A 37 -4.65 -0.49 -12.40
N MET A 38 -5.89 -0.24 -12.00
CA MET A 38 -7.02 -1.17 -12.13
C MET A 38 -8.29 -0.44 -12.57
N MET A 39 -9.19 -1.17 -13.23
CA MET A 39 -10.52 -0.66 -13.56
C MET A 39 -11.52 -1.01 -12.45
N GLY A 40 -12.20 0.01 -11.94
CA GLY A 40 -13.36 -0.14 -11.07
C GLY A 40 -14.61 -0.65 -11.82
N PRO A 41 -15.64 -1.15 -11.10
CA PRO A 41 -16.95 -1.50 -11.63
C PRO A 41 -17.68 -0.33 -12.32
N ASP A 42 -17.37 0.90 -11.93
CA ASP A 42 -17.85 2.12 -12.56
C ASP A 42 -17.08 2.50 -13.83
N GLY A 43 -16.08 1.69 -14.21
CA GLY A 43 -15.21 1.93 -15.35
C GLY A 43 -14.12 2.99 -15.11
N ARG A 44 -13.92 3.45 -13.87
CA ARG A 44 -12.86 4.41 -13.56
C ARG A 44 -11.56 3.70 -13.18
N SER A 45 -10.43 4.20 -13.69
CA SER A 45 -9.12 3.70 -13.26
C SER A 45 -8.83 4.15 -11.83
N PHE A 46 -8.26 3.27 -11.03
CA PHE A 46 -7.72 3.61 -9.72
C PHE A 46 -6.50 2.76 -9.39
N ASN A 47 -5.69 3.25 -8.44
CA ASN A 47 -4.53 2.55 -7.91
C ASN A 47 -4.69 2.36 -6.39
N PRO A 48 -4.77 1.12 -5.89
CA PRO A 48 -4.98 0.83 -4.47
C PRO A 48 -3.90 1.41 -3.54
N ALA A 49 -2.68 1.61 -4.03
CA ALA A 49 -1.60 2.24 -3.28
C ALA A 49 -1.71 3.78 -3.19
N ARG A 50 -2.58 4.42 -3.99
CA ARG A 50 -2.72 5.89 -4.09
C ARG A 50 -4.06 6.44 -3.60
N ILE A 51 -4.98 5.57 -3.17
CA ILE A 51 -6.28 5.99 -2.65
C ILE A 51 -6.22 6.30 -1.15
N SER A 52 -7.21 7.07 -0.70
CA SER A 52 -7.31 7.50 0.70
C SER A 52 -7.33 6.32 1.67
N GLY A 53 -6.65 6.48 2.81
CA GLY A 53 -6.64 5.50 3.90
C GLY A 53 -5.60 4.37 3.77
N VAL A 54 -4.79 4.33 2.71
CA VAL A 54 -3.81 3.25 2.48
C VAL A 54 -2.85 3.04 3.66
N GLY A 55 -2.33 4.12 4.26
CA GLY A 55 -1.45 4.01 5.44
C GLY A 55 -2.16 3.40 6.65
N SER A 56 -3.44 3.73 6.87
CA SER A 56 -4.26 3.14 7.94
C SER A 56 -4.56 1.67 7.66
N ALA A 57 -4.76 1.29 6.40
CA ALA A 57 -4.94 -0.10 5.99
C ALA A 57 -3.69 -0.94 6.22
N ILE A 58 -2.50 -0.42 5.85
CA ILE A 58 -1.22 -1.09 6.09
C ILE A 58 -1.01 -1.30 7.59
N TYR A 59 -1.21 -0.24 8.39
CA TYR A 59 -1.13 -0.35 9.85
C TYR A 59 -2.08 -1.40 10.39
N ALA A 60 -3.35 -1.36 9.97
CA ALA A 60 -4.33 -2.33 10.42
C ALA A 60 -3.90 -3.77 10.10
N ALA A 61 -3.37 -4.02 8.90
CA ALA A 61 -2.87 -5.34 8.54
C ALA A 61 -1.66 -5.78 9.39
N MET A 62 -0.71 -4.88 9.68
CA MET A 62 0.47 -5.20 10.50
C MET A 62 0.11 -5.62 11.91
N PHE A 63 -1.00 -5.09 12.46
CA PHE A 63 -1.50 -5.41 13.80
C PHE A 63 -2.73 -6.32 13.78
N ASN A 64 -3.05 -6.92 12.63
CA ASN A 64 -4.19 -7.82 12.44
C ASN A 64 -5.56 -7.21 12.86
N TYR A 65 -5.73 -5.90 12.65
CA TYR A 65 -7.01 -5.20 12.77
C TYR A 65 -7.84 -5.33 11.49
N PRO A 66 -9.18 -5.23 11.59
CA PRO A 66 -10.05 -5.28 10.42
C PRO A 66 -9.77 -4.12 9.45
N VAL A 67 -9.69 -4.46 8.16
CA VAL A 67 -9.48 -3.53 7.05
C VAL A 67 -10.34 -3.95 5.86
N ASP A 68 -10.90 -2.98 5.14
CA ASP A 68 -11.68 -3.18 3.92
C ASP A 68 -11.38 -2.08 2.90
N LEU A 69 -11.49 -2.43 1.61
CA LEU A 69 -11.53 -1.49 0.50
C LEU A 69 -12.99 -1.30 0.10
N LEU A 70 -13.51 -0.10 0.27
CA LEU A 70 -14.92 0.21 0.01
C LEU A 70 -15.04 1.13 -1.21
N ASP A 71 -16.08 0.91 -2.00
CA ASP A 71 -16.57 1.88 -2.97
C ASP A 71 -17.59 2.78 -2.27
N VAL A 72 -17.21 4.03 -2.03
CA VAL A 72 -18.02 5.01 -1.31
C VAL A 72 -18.61 5.97 -2.34
N PRO A 73 -19.94 6.18 -2.35
CA PRO A 73 -20.56 7.18 -3.21
C PRO A 73 -19.87 8.54 -3.04
N GLU A 74 -19.57 9.22 -4.16
CA GLU A 74 -18.90 10.53 -4.24
C GLU A 74 -17.40 10.54 -3.89
N GLU A 75 -16.92 9.71 -2.95
CA GLU A 75 -15.49 9.59 -2.60
C GLU A 75 -14.73 8.60 -3.50
N GLY A 76 -15.45 7.67 -4.14
CA GLY A 76 -14.87 6.55 -4.89
C GLY A 76 -14.25 5.52 -3.95
N TYR A 77 -13.15 4.89 -4.38
CA TYR A 77 -12.47 3.86 -3.60
C TYR A 77 -11.72 4.42 -2.40
N VAL A 78 -12.01 3.88 -1.21
CA VAL A 78 -11.37 4.28 0.04
C VAL A 78 -11.04 3.06 0.90
N TRP A 79 -9.83 3.05 1.47
CA TRP A 79 -9.48 2.10 2.52
C TRP A 79 -10.08 2.51 3.85
N ARG A 80 -10.77 1.57 4.52
CA ARG A 80 -11.29 1.76 5.87
C ARG A 80 -10.65 0.73 6.80
N ALA A 81 -10.15 1.21 7.93
CA ALA A 81 -9.51 0.41 8.96
C ALA A 81 -10.18 0.64 10.32
N LYS A 82 -10.37 -0.43 11.11
CA LYS A 82 -10.91 -0.36 12.47
C LYS A 82 -9.75 -0.38 13.49
N ILE A 83 -9.07 0.75 13.65
CA ILE A 83 -7.94 0.90 14.56
C ILE A 83 -8.44 1.34 15.95
N PRO A 84 -8.02 0.68 17.05
CA PRO A 84 -8.47 1.08 18.39
C PRO A 84 -7.91 2.45 18.85
N LYS A 85 -8.60 3.10 19.79
CA LYS A 85 -8.39 4.51 20.20
C LYS A 85 -7.01 4.86 20.77
N HIS A 86 -6.18 3.88 21.10
CA HIS A 86 -4.77 4.12 21.44
C HIS A 86 -3.94 4.74 20.29
N ARG A 87 -4.57 4.97 19.12
CA ARG A 87 -4.02 5.65 17.92
C ARG A 87 -2.74 4.99 17.41
N PHE A 88 -2.27 5.47 16.27
CA PHE A 88 -0.93 5.18 15.78
C PHE A 88 0.07 5.53 16.88
N SER A 89 0.97 4.61 17.21
CA SER A 89 2.16 5.03 17.94
C SER A 89 2.86 6.06 17.05
N THR A 90 3.24 7.21 17.63
CA THR A 90 3.97 8.29 16.96
C THR A 90 5.10 7.84 15.99
N PRO A 91 5.81 6.71 16.18
CA PRO A 91 6.72 6.19 15.16
C PRO A 91 6.08 5.86 13.81
N PHE A 92 4.80 5.46 13.72
CA PHE A 92 4.26 4.88 12.48
C PHE A 92 4.18 5.86 11.30
N GLU A 93 3.87 7.14 11.52
CA GLU A 93 3.82 8.13 10.44
C GLU A 93 5.21 8.31 9.78
N GLN A 94 6.27 8.28 10.60
CA GLN A 94 7.64 8.31 10.11
C GLN A 94 7.98 7.03 9.34
N LEU A 95 7.62 5.85 9.89
CA LEU A 95 7.81 4.56 9.21
C LEU A 95 7.11 4.51 7.84
N LEU A 96 5.90 5.07 7.76
CA LEU A 96 5.14 5.17 6.51
C LEU A 96 5.87 6.06 5.50
N THR A 97 6.32 7.23 5.93
CA THR A 97 7.09 8.17 5.10
C THR A 97 8.38 7.52 4.58
N ASP A 98 9.07 6.77 5.43
CA ASP A 98 10.31 6.08 5.06
C ASP A 98 10.05 4.94 4.06
N GLY A 99 8.99 4.16 4.27
CA GLY A 99 8.56 3.13 3.31
C GLY A 99 8.16 3.71 1.94
N GLU A 100 7.40 4.81 1.91
CA GLU A 100 7.06 5.54 0.67
C GLU A 100 8.30 6.02 -0.06
N ARG A 101 9.26 6.59 0.68
CA ARG A 101 10.54 7.03 0.13
C ARG A 101 11.35 5.88 -0.48
N MET A 102 11.36 4.71 0.16
CA MET A 102 12.02 3.52 -0.39
C MET A 102 11.42 3.12 -1.74
N VAL A 103 10.08 3.10 -1.85
CA VAL A 103 9.39 2.80 -3.11
C VAL A 103 9.78 3.80 -4.20
N GLU A 104 9.81 5.09 -3.89
CA GLU A 104 10.16 6.11 -4.88
C GLU A 104 11.61 6.00 -5.36
N LEU A 105 12.55 5.74 -4.44
CA LEU A 105 13.94 5.48 -4.80
C LEU A 105 14.08 4.26 -5.72
N CYS A 106 13.31 3.19 -5.48
CA CYS A 106 13.27 2.02 -6.35
C CYS A 106 12.72 2.36 -7.74
N ARG A 107 11.66 3.17 -7.83
CA ARG A 107 11.09 3.63 -9.11
C ARG A 107 12.10 4.46 -9.91
N GLN A 108 12.79 5.40 -9.26
CA GLN A 108 13.80 6.22 -9.93
C GLN A 108 14.92 5.34 -10.50
N LYS A 109 15.48 4.44 -9.69
CA LYS A 109 16.51 3.48 -10.15
C LYS A 109 16.05 2.58 -11.30
N GLN A 110 14.76 2.29 -11.40
CA GLN A 110 14.21 1.51 -12.51
C GLN A 110 14.11 2.35 -13.78
N LYS A 111 13.66 3.61 -13.67
CA LYS A 111 13.61 4.55 -14.80
C LYS A 111 15.00 4.81 -15.38
N ASP A 112 15.99 5.05 -14.52
CA ASP A 112 17.37 5.32 -14.94
C ASP A 112 17.92 4.14 -15.75
N ARG A 113 17.78 2.91 -15.23
CA ARG A 113 18.19 1.67 -15.94
C ARG A 113 17.52 1.49 -17.30
N LEU A 114 16.22 1.79 -17.41
CA LEU A 114 15.50 1.69 -18.68
C LEU A 114 15.94 2.78 -19.67
N SER A 115 16.27 3.97 -19.18
CA SER A 115 16.78 5.05 -20.02
C SER A 115 18.16 4.70 -20.59
N GLU A 116 19.06 4.12 -19.80
CA GLU A 116 20.39 3.68 -20.25
C GLU A 116 20.30 2.57 -21.32
N GLN A 117 19.35 1.64 -21.20
CA GLN A 117 19.14 0.57 -22.17
C GLN A 117 18.59 1.06 -23.52
N ASN A 118 17.86 2.18 -23.55
CA ASN A 118 17.29 2.74 -24.78
C ASN A 118 18.27 3.64 -25.55
N HIS A 119 19.45 3.93 -24.99
CA HIS A 119 20.50 4.73 -25.64
C HIS A 119 21.67 3.85 -26.16
N HIS A 120 21.52 2.53 -26.13
CA HIS A 120 22.42 1.54 -26.71
C HIS A 120 21.74 0.79 -27.86
#